data_AF-A0A655ES89-F1
#
_entry.id   AF-A0A655ES89-F1
#
_cell.length_a   1.000
_cell.length_b   1.000
_cell.length_c   1.000
_cell.angle_alpha   90.00
_cell.angle_beta   90.00
_cell.angle_gamma   90.00
#
_symmetry.space_group_name_H-M   'P 1'
#
loop_
_entity.id
_entity.type
_entity.pdbx_description
1 polymer ?
#
loop_
_entity_poly.entity_id
_entity_poly.type
_entity_poly.pdbx_seq_one_letter_code
_entity_poly.pdbx_strand_id
1 'polypeptide(L)'
;MKFKEVEQSRIESKIASLKVEISKLKNTDYPSVALQEEYLRRKINLENDINDIDEAIRDITNIRLELDTLHKKYKKLTSDRKSLPERILSQNDIAKLRLLNSGVVQRLMKYNFDSFDAELIGISEDNYLPTREGYDIGFDTSASDGIRIIWGYLISLFTVGQRFATNHPRVIIFDEPRQQEANKVSFAELLRDAAESTKISGQIIFATSEDESVLVEALNGYDYTIVSFDKKDGKLIRKL
;
A
#
# COMPACT_ATOMS: atom_id res chain seq x y z
N MET A 1 -118.31 -30.58 19.00
CA MET A 1 -118.08 -29.11 18.92
C MET A 1 -117.00 -28.64 19.88
N LYS A 2 -117.11 -28.86 21.20
CA LYS A 2 -116.13 -28.39 22.20
C LYS A 2 -114.65 -28.77 21.96
N PHE A 3 -114.35 -29.92 21.36
CA PHE A 3 -112.96 -30.34 21.09
C PHE A 3 -112.28 -29.51 19.99
N LYS A 4 -113.04 -29.06 18.97
CA LYS A 4 -112.52 -28.23 17.87
C LYS A 4 -112.22 -26.80 18.31
N GLU A 5 -112.99 -26.25 19.26
CA GLU A 5 -112.78 -24.90 19.81
C GLU A 5 -111.49 -24.80 20.64
N VAL A 6 -111.19 -25.84 21.43
CA VAL A 6 -109.94 -25.92 22.21
C VAL A 6 -108.71 -26.04 21.30
N GLU A 7 -108.83 -26.84 20.23
CA GLU A 7 -107.76 -26.99 19.25
C GLU A 7 -107.51 -25.68 18.46
N GLN A 8 -108.57 -24.97 18.09
CA GLN A 8 -108.49 -23.67 17.44
C GLN A 8 -107.81 -22.62 18.33
N SER A 9 -108.20 -22.51 19.61
CA SER A 9 -107.58 -21.57 20.56
C SER A 9 -106.08 -21.85 20.76
N ARG A 10 -105.69 -23.14 20.77
CA ARG A 10 -104.27 -23.54 20.87
C ARG A 10 -103.47 -23.16 19.63
N ILE A 11 -104.07 -23.28 18.44
CA ILE A 11 -103.45 -22.85 17.17
C ILE A 11 -103.33 -21.31 17.14
N GLU A 12 -104.36 -20.58 17.54
CA GLU A 12 -104.34 -19.11 17.58
C GLU A 12 -103.27 -18.57 18.54
N SER A 13 -103.12 -19.19 19.72
CA SER A 13 -102.07 -18.84 20.69
C SER A 13 -100.67 -19.11 20.12
N LYS A 14 -100.49 -20.22 19.38
CA LYS A 14 -99.22 -20.57 18.74
C LYS A 14 -98.89 -19.65 17.56
N ILE A 15 -99.91 -19.20 16.81
CA ILE A 15 -99.74 -18.19 15.77
C ILE A 15 -99.36 -16.83 16.39
N ALA A 16 -99.97 -16.46 17.51
CA ALA A 16 -99.63 -15.22 18.21
C ALA A 16 -98.18 -15.22 18.72
N SER A 17 -97.72 -16.34 19.30
CA SER A 17 -96.33 -16.47 19.75
C SER A 17 -95.35 -16.42 18.58
N LEU A 18 -95.64 -17.11 17.48
CA LEU A 18 -94.81 -17.09 16.27
C LEU A 18 -94.77 -15.70 15.63
N LYS A 19 -95.87 -14.94 15.65
CA LYS A 19 -95.88 -13.55 15.16
C LYS A 19 -95.03 -12.62 16.00
N VAL A 20 -95.03 -12.78 17.33
CA VAL A 20 -94.14 -12.03 18.23
C VAL A 20 -92.68 -12.39 17.98
N GLU A 21 -92.39 -13.66 17.74
CA GLU A 21 -91.05 -14.14 17.44
C GLU A 21 -90.55 -13.62 16.09
N ILE A 22 -91.40 -13.63 15.05
CA ILE A 22 -91.12 -13.01 13.75
C ILE A 22 -90.94 -11.50 13.88
N SER A 23 -91.70 -10.82 14.74
CA SER A 23 -91.52 -9.37 15.00
C SER A 23 -90.19 -9.08 15.71
N LYS A 24 -89.78 -9.93 16.65
CA LYS A 24 -88.46 -9.83 17.30
C LYS A 24 -87.33 -10.04 16.30
N LEU A 25 -87.45 -11.05 15.45
CA LEU A 25 -86.49 -11.38 14.40
C LEU A 25 -86.41 -10.29 13.30
N LYS A 26 -87.55 -9.73 12.87
CA LYS A 26 -87.56 -8.61 11.91
C LYS A 26 -86.93 -7.33 12.47
N ASN A 27 -87.04 -7.10 13.77
CA ASN A 27 -86.40 -5.95 14.43
C ASN A 27 -84.88 -6.18 14.66
N THR A 28 -84.33 -7.35 14.31
CA THR A 28 -82.90 -7.66 14.47
C THR A 28 -82.06 -7.39 13.22
N ASP A 29 -82.67 -7.02 12.08
CA ASP A 29 -81.98 -6.91 10.78
C ASP A 29 -81.39 -5.52 10.44
N TYR A 30 -81.28 -4.60 11.40
CA TYR A 30 -80.45 -3.40 11.24
C TYR A 30 -79.42 -3.31 12.38
N PRO A 31 -78.13 -3.62 12.14
CA PRO A 31 -77.10 -3.32 13.11
C PRO A 31 -77.06 -1.81 13.32
N SER A 32 -76.98 -1.35 14.57
CA SER A 32 -76.92 0.08 14.87
C SER A 32 -75.79 0.73 14.06
N VAL A 33 -75.98 1.97 13.61
CA VAL A 33 -74.96 2.74 12.85
C VAL A 33 -73.59 2.69 13.54
N ALA A 34 -73.57 2.66 14.88
CA ALA A 34 -72.37 2.50 15.69
C ALA A 34 -71.64 1.17 15.46
N LEU A 35 -72.34 0.06 15.29
CA LEU A 35 -71.73 -1.25 15.01
C LEU A 35 -71.11 -1.27 13.61
N GLN A 36 -71.79 -0.67 12.61
CA GLN A 36 -71.26 -0.54 11.25
C GLN A 36 -70.02 0.37 11.19
N GLU A 37 -70.02 1.45 11.97
CA GLU A 37 -68.89 2.36 12.10
C GLU A 37 -67.68 1.67 12.77
N GLU A 38 -67.92 0.84 13.80
CA GLU A 38 -66.88 0.02 14.44
C GLU A 38 -66.25 -0.99 13.46
N TYR A 39 -67.08 -1.69 12.67
CA TYR A 39 -66.58 -2.60 11.63
C TYR A 39 -65.77 -1.87 10.56
N LEU A 40 -66.23 -0.69 10.13
CA LEU A 40 -65.52 0.13 9.13
C LEU A 40 -64.17 0.62 9.68
N ARG A 41 -64.12 1.11 10.91
CA ARG A 41 -62.87 1.51 11.59
C ARG A 41 -61.90 0.34 11.71
N ARG A 42 -62.40 -0.84 12.08
CA ARG A 42 -61.58 -2.05 12.17
C ARG A 42 -61.03 -2.48 10.81
N LYS A 43 -61.83 -2.34 9.74
CA LYS A 43 -61.38 -2.60 8.38
C LYS A 43 -60.28 -1.61 7.94
N ILE A 44 -60.46 -0.31 8.19
CA ILE A 44 -59.47 0.72 7.87
C ILE A 44 -58.16 0.47 8.64
N ASN A 45 -58.25 0.13 9.93
CA ASN A 45 -57.07 -0.21 10.73
C ASN A 45 -56.33 -1.42 10.15
N LEU A 46 -57.06 -2.49 9.77
CA LEU A 46 -56.45 -3.65 9.12
C LEU A 46 -55.81 -3.31 7.77
N GLU A 47 -56.41 -2.43 6.98
CA GLU A 47 -55.83 -1.95 5.71
C GLU A 47 -54.55 -1.14 5.95
N ASN A 48 -54.51 -0.31 6.99
CA ASN A 48 -53.30 0.41 7.40
C ASN A 48 -52.22 -0.56 7.90
N ASP A 49 -52.58 -1.52 8.75
CA ASP A 49 -51.65 -2.55 9.25
C ASP A 49 -51.03 -3.35 8.09
N ILE A 50 -51.83 -3.68 7.06
CA ILE A 50 -51.33 -4.35 5.85
C ILE A 50 -50.34 -3.45 5.09
N ASN A 51 -50.65 -2.16 4.92
CA ASN A 51 -49.75 -1.22 4.25
C ASN A 51 -48.42 -1.06 5.01
N ASP A 52 -48.48 -0.95 6.34
CA ASP A 52 -47.30 -0.84 7.19
C ASP A 52 -46.42 -2.10 7.09
N ILE A 53 -47.04 -3.29 7.04
CA ILE A 53 -46.33 -4.56 6.83
C ILE A 53 -45.68 -4.60 5.45
N ASP A 54 -46.39 -4.16 4.41
CA ASP A 54 -45.85 -4.11 3.04
C ASP A 54 -44.67 -3.14 2.91
N GLU A 55 -44.73 -1.99 3.58
CA GLU A 55 -43.62 -1.03 3.65
C GLU A 55 -42.41 -1.64 4.39
N ALA A 56 -42.64 -2.27 5.54
CA ALA A 56 -41.59 -2.97 6.28
C ALA A 56 -40.92 -4.08 5.46
N ILE A 57 -41.69 -4.84 4.65
CA ILE A 57 -41.14 -5.86 3.75
C ILE A 57 -40.25 -5.23 2.67
N ARG A 58 -40.65 -4.09 2.10
CA ARG A 58 -39.83 -3.37 1.11
C ARG A 58 -38.53 -2.88 1.72
N ASP A 59 -38.59 -2.31 2.92
CA ASP A 59 -37.41 -1.83 3.63
C ASP A 59 -36.44 -2.96 3.96
N ILE A 60 -36.95 -4.09 4.48
CA ILE A 60 -36.12 -5.29 4.73
C ILE A 60 -35.46 -5.77 3.44
N THR A 61 -36.18 -5.73 2.31
CA THR A 61 -35.65 -6.14 1.01
C THR A 61 -34.53 -5.19 0.55
N ASN A 62 -34.71 -3.88 0.70
CA ASN A 62 -33.70 -2.88 0.35
C ASN A 62 -32.45 -3.03 1.23
N ILE A 63 -32.62 -3.16 2.55
CA ILE A 63 -31.52 -3.40 3.51
C ILE A 63 -30.75 -4.66 3.13
N ARG A 64 -31.45 -5.74 2.75
CA ARG A 64 -30.81 -6.98 2.32
C ARG A 64 -29.98 -6.79 1.06
N LEU A 65 -30.50 -6.06 0.07
CA LEU A 65 -29.76 -5.76 -1.16
C LEU A 65 -28.50 -4.93 -0.87
N GLU A 66 -28.62 -3.91 -0.03
CA GLU A 66 -27.47 -3.12 0.42
C GLU A 66 -26.44 -3.99 1.14
N LEU A 67 -26.88 -4.86 2.06
CA LEU A 67 -26.02 -5.78 2.78
C LEU A 67 -25.30 -6.74 1.82
N ASP A 68 -25.98 -7.27 0.81
CA ASP A 68 -25.38 -8.13 -0.21
C ASP A 68 -24.31 -7.40 -1.02
N THR A 69 -24.55 -6.13 -1.38
CA THR A 69 -23.53 -5.32 -2.07
C THR A 69 -22.32 -5.04 -1.17
N LEU A 70 -22.56 -4.71 0.10
CA LEU A 70 -21.51 -4.47 1.09
C LEU A 70 -20.69 -5.74 1.34
N HIS A 71 -21.35 -6.89 1.45
CA HIS A 71 -20.70 -8.18 1.63
C HIS A 71 -19.80 -8.53 0.44
N LYS A 72 -20.27 -8.32 -0.79
CA LYS A 72 -19.44 -8.52 -2.01
C LYS A 72 -18.22 -7.61 -1.99
N LYS A 73 -18.38 -6.32 -1.64
CA LYS A 73 -17.28 -5.36 -1.52
C LYS A 73 -16.29 -5.78 -0.43
N TYR A 74 -16.78 -6.19 0.74
CA TYR A 74 -15.96 -6.67 1.85
C TYR A 74 -15.15 -7.91 1.46
N LYS A 75 -15.78 -8.89 0.81
CA LYS A 75 -15.10 -10.12 0.35
C LYS A 75 -13.99 -9.79 -0.64
N LYS A 76 -14.24 -8.88 -1.59
CA LYS A 76 -13.23 -8.40 -2.53
C LYS A 76 -12.07 -7.72 -1.81
N LEU A 77 -12.34 -6.72 -0.97
CA LEU A 77 -11.31 -5.98 -0.23
C LEU A 77 -10.48 -6.90 0.69
N THR A 78 -11.11 -7.90 1.30
CA THR A 78 -10.41 -8.88 2.14
C THR A 78 -9.49 -9.77 1.33
N SER A 79 -9.92 -10.16 0.12
CA SER A 79 -9.08 -10.90 -0.83
C SER A 79 -7.90 -10.05 -1.31
N ASP A 80 -8.17 -8.81 -1.72
CA ASP A 80 -7.15 -7.88 -2.19
C ASP A 80 -6.12 -7.60 -1.08
N ARG A 81 -6.57 -7.37 0.16
CA ARG A 81 -5.67 -7.20 1.32
C ARG A 81 -4.81 -8.44 1.58
N LYS A 82 -5.37 -9.65 1.47
CA LYS A 82 -4.60 -10.89 1.62
C LYS A 82 -3.59 -11.11 0.50
N SER A 83 -3.83 -10.51 -0.67
CA SER A 83 -2.90 -10.57 -1.81
C SER A 83 -1.76 -9.55 -1.71
N LEU A 84 -1.86 -8.58 -0.79
CA LEU A 84 -0.76 -7.64 -0.56
C LEU A 84 0.45 -8.40 0.01
N PRO A 85 1.68 -8.08 -0.45
CA PRO A 85 2.88 -8.66 0.11
C PRO A 85 2.97 -8.40 1.62
N GLU A 86 3.34 -9.43 2.39
CA GLU A 86 3.60 -9.28 3.84
C GLU A 86 4.85 -8.45 4.11
N ARG A 87 5.75 -8.34 3.12
CA ARG A 87 6.99 -7.55 3.18
C ARG A 87 7.04 -6.58 2.01
N ILE A 88 7.46 -5.36 2.30
CA ILE A 88 7.64 -4.29 1.29
C ILE A 88 8.69 -4.70 0.26
N LEU A 89 9.78 -5.33 0.72
CA LEU A 89 10.88 -5.78 -0.11
C LEU A 89 10.64 -7.19 -0.66
N SER A 90 10.76 -7.35 -1.97
CA SER A 90 10.79 -8.68 -2.58
C SER A 90 12.11 -9.40 -2.28
N GLN A 91 12.16 -10.71 -2.52
CA GLN A 91 13.43 -11.46 -2.39
C GLN A 91 14.53 -10.93 -3.31
N ASN A 92 14.16 -10.39 -4.47
CA ASN A 92 15.11 -9.77 -5.39
C ASN A 92 15.65 -8.45 -4.81
N ASP A 93 14.82 -7.68 -4.11
CA ASP A 93 15.25 -6.43 -3.49
C ASP A 93 16.20 -6.70 -2.31
N ILE A 94 15.89 -7.70 -1.48
CA ILE A 94 16.78 -8.18 -0.41
C ILE A 94 18.12 -8.62 -0.99
N ALA A 95 18.13 -9.34 -2.12
CA ALA A 95 19.37 -9.76 -2.78
C ALA A 95 20.21 -8.58 -3.29
N LYS A 96 19.56 -7.53 -3.83
CA LYS A 96 20.25 -6.29 -4.25
C LYS A 96 20.87 -5.57 -3.06
N LEU A 97 20.11 -5.39 -1.97
CA LEU A 97 20.60 -4.71 -0.76
C LEU A 97 21.75 -5.48 -0.11
N ARG A 98 21.68 -6.81 -0.09
CA ARG A 98 22.77 -7.65 0.41
C ARG A 98 24.04 -7.49 -0.43
N LEU A 99 23.91 -7.48 -1.77
CA LEU A 99 25.04 -7.25 -2.65
C LEU A 99 25.62 -5.84 -2.44
N LEU A 100 24.75 -4.83 -2.36
CA LEU A 100 25.14 -3.44 -2.09
C LEU A 100 25.94 -3.32 -0.78
N ASN A 101 25.40 -3.83 0.32
CA ASN A 101 26.03 -3.80 1.63
C ASN A 101 27.39 -4.51 1.61
N SER A 102 27.45 -5.74 1.11
CA SER A 102 28.71 -6.49 1.02
C SER A 102 29.77 -5.77 0.18
N GLY A 103 29.36 -5.12 -0.92
CA GLY A 103 30.25 -4.32 -1.75
C GLY A 103 30.77 -3.08 -1.04
N VAL A 104 29.95 -2.42 -0.23
CA VAL A 104 30.38 -1.24 0.55
C VAL A 104 31.41 -1.66 1.60
N VAL A 105 31.12 -2.70 2.38
CA VAL A 105 32.03 -3.20 3.43
C VAL A 105 33.39 -3.58 2.85
N GLN A 106 33.41 -4.36 1.76
CA GLN A 106 34.66 -4.77 1.09
C GLN A 106 35.48 -3.58 0.61
N ARG A 107 34.81 -2.56 0.04
CA ARG A 107 35.48 -1.35 -0.44
C ARG A 107 36.00 -0.49 0.70
N LEU A 108 35.27 -0.35 1.80
CA LEU A 108 35.74 0.39 2.97
C LEU A 108 37.00 -0.23 3.58
N MET A 109 37.04 -1.56 3.68
CA MET A 109 38.26 -2.29 4.08
C MET A 109 39.42 -2.00 3.12
N LYS A 110 39.16 -2.03 1.80
CA LYS A 110 40.17 -1.73 0.76
C LYS A 110 40.64 -0.27 0.81
N TYR A 111 39.77 0.67 1.13
CA TYR A 111 40.05 2.11 1.15
C TYR A 111 40.70 2.58 2.46
N ASN A 112 41.00 1.65 3.36
CA ASN A 112 41.65 1.92 4.64
C ASN A 112 40.80 2.84 5.53
N PHE A 113 39.49 2.55 5.58
CA PHE A 113 38.55 3.16 6.52
C PHE A 113 38.93 2.83 7.97
N ASP A 114 38.87 3.81 8.87
CA ASP A 114 39.42 3.66 10.23
C ASP A 114 38.53 4.25 11.35
N SER A 115 37.43 4.95 11.02
CA SER A 115 36.54 5.51 12.04
C SER A 115 35.92 4.44 12.96
N PHE A 116 35.66 3.24 12.43
CA PHE A 116 35.18 2.07 13.16
C PHE A 116 35.29 0.82 12.27
N ASP A 117 34.88 -0.35 12.78
CA ASP A 117 34.87 -1.59 11.99
C ASP A 117 33.89 -1.50 10.81
N ALA A 118 34.40 -1.65 9.59
CA ALA A 118 33.60 -1.59 8.37
C ALA A 118 32.44 -2.61 8.36
N GLU A 119 32.53 -3.74 9.08
CA GLU A 119 31.45 -4.72 9.18
C GLU A 119 30.21 -4.19 9.92
N LEU A 120 30.35 -3.11 10.70
CA LEU A 120 29.22 -2.44 11.37
C LEU A 120 28.36 -1.59 10.40
N ILE A 121 28.79 -1.44 9.15
CA ILE A 121 28.03 -0.76 8.12
C ILE A 121 26.84 -1.61 7.68
N GLY A 122 25.65 -1.07 7.85
CA GLY A 122 24.39 -1.54 7.27
C GLY A 122 23.99 -0.72 6.04
N ILE A 123 23.00 -1.21 5.30
CA ILE A 123 22.21 -0.39 4.37
C ILE A 123 20.78 -0.37 4.91
N SER A 124 20.20 0.81 5.08
CA SER A 124 18.82 0.95 5.51
C SER A 124 17.85 0.32 4.50
N GLU A 125 16.88 -0.45 4.98
CA GLU A 125 15.79 -0.98 4.15
C GLU A 125 14.77 0.10 3.76
N ASP A 126 14.77 1.25 4.45
CA ASP A 126 13.81 2.33 4.24
C ASP A 126 14.29 3.37 3.23
N ASN A 127 15.53 3.86 3.38
CA ASN A 127 16.09 4.94 2.56
C ASN A 127 17.28 4.51 1.70
N TYR A 128 17.73 3.25 1.84
CA TYR A 128 18.83 2.65 1.09
C TYR A 128 20.20 3.31 1.29
N LEU A 129 20.34 4.19 2.28
CA LEU A 129 21.61 4.83 2.62
C LEU A 129 22.43 3.94 3.57
N PRO A 130 23.77 4.09 3.56
CA PRO A 130 24.62 3.47 4.56
C PRO A 130 24.27 3.93 5.98
N THR A 131 24.19 2.99 6.90
CA THR A 131 23.93 3.21 8.34
C THR A 131 24.98 2.50 9.17
N ARG A 132 25.12 2.90 10.44
CA ARG A 132 25.91 2.17 11.44
C ARG A 132 24.96 1.64 12.50
N GLU A 133 24.85 0.31 12.62
CA GLU A 133 23.91 -0.33 13.57
C GLU A 133 22.46 0.21 13.49
N GLY A 134 22.04 0.62 12.29
CA GLY A 134 20.70 1.19 12.06
C GLY A 134 20.57 2.71 12.31
N TYR A 135 21.64 3.38 12.72
CA TYR A 135 21.68 4.84 12.91
C TYR A 135 22.42 5.56 11.78
N ASP A 136 22.13 6.86 11.63
CA ASP A 136 22.84 7.73 10.70
C ASP A 136 24.32 7.87 11.09
N ILE A 137 25.19 7.81 10.09
CA ILE A 137 26.65 7.74 10.25
C ILE A 137 27.27 9.08 10.69
N GLY A 138 26.55 10.20 10.52
CA GLY A 138 27.12 11.55 10.47
C GLY A 138 27.87 12.06 11.71
N PHE A 139 27.72 11.44 12.88
CA PHE A 139 28.38 11.91 14.12
C PHE A 139 29.69 11.19 14.44
N ASP A 140 29.89 9.98 13.94
CA ASP A 140 31.00 9.10 14.35
C ASP A 140 32.09 8.93 13.28
N THR A 141 31.95 9.56 12.12
CA THR A 141 32.91 9.46 11.01
C THR A 141 33.74 10.72 10.82
N SER A 142 35.05 10.54 10.62
CA SER A 142 35.89 11.63 10.11
C SER A 142 35.43 12.08 8.72
N ALA A 143 35.74 13.33 8.33
CA ALA A 143 35.43 13.84 7.00
C ALA A 143 36.03 12.96 5.87
N SER A 144 37.24 12.45 6.09
CA SER A 144 37.92 11.55 5.14
C SER A 144 37.19 10.22 4.97
N ASP A 145 36.68 9.65 6.07
CA ASP A 145 35.94 8.39 6.07
C ASP A 145 34.53 8.55 5.52
N GLY A 146 33.89 9.70 5.76
CA GLY A 146 32.62 10.04 5.10
C GLY A 146 32.74 9.99 3.57
N ILE A 147 33.84 10.50 3.02
CA ILE A 147 34.11 10.41 1.57
C ILE A 147 34.38 8.97 1.12
N ARG A 148 35.13 8.19 1.90
CA ARG A 148 35.36 6.75 1.60
C ARG A 148 34.04 5.98 1.55
N ILE A 149 33.08 6.30 2.41
CA ILE A 149 31.72 5.73 2.38
C ILE A 149 31.00 6.11 1.09
N ILE A 150 31.05 7.39 0.69
CA ILE A 150 30.45 7.85 -0.57
C ILE A 150 31.05 7.09 -1.76
N TRP A 151 32.38 6.99 -1.83
CA TRP A 151 33.06 6.23 -2.89
C TRP A 151 32.65 4.76 -2.92
N GLY A 152 32.71 4.09 -1.77
CA GLY A 152 32.35 2.69 -1.62
C GLY A 152 30.90 2.44 -2.03
N TYR A 153 29.99 3.31 -1.59
CA TYR A 153 28.57 3.25 -1.91
C TYR A 153 28.29 3.42 -3.41
N LEU A 154 28.87 4.44 -4.06
CA LEU A 154 28.65 4.70 -5.47
C LEU A 154 29.14 3.55 -6.36
N ILE A 155 30.37 3.05 -6.14
CA ILE A 155 30.90 1.93 -6.95
C ILE A 155 30.14 0.62 -6.65
N SER A 156 29.66 0.43 -5.41
CA SER A 156 28.81 -0.71 -5.07
C SER A 156 27.45 -0.64 -5.77
N LEU A 157 26.81 0.52 -5.83
CA LEU A 157 25.59 0.73 -6.60
C LEU A 157 25.80 0.44 -8.10
N PHE A 158 26.91 0.91 -8.65
CA PHE A 158 27.29 0.61 -10.02
C PHE A 158 27.42 -0.90 -10.27
N THR A 159 28.07 -1.63 -9.35
CA THR A 159 28.20 -3.10 -9.40
C THR A 159 26.82 -3.78 -9.33
N VAL A 160 25.92 -3.30 -8.47
CA VAL A 160 24.54 -3.82 -8.37
C VAL A 160 23.79 -3.61 -9.69
N GLY A 161 23.95 -2.46 -10.34
CA GLY A 161 23.34 -2.16 -11.65
C GLY A 161 23.92 -2.93 -12.84
N GLN A 162 25.10 -3.54 -12.68
CA GLN A 162 25.63 -4.50 -13.65
C GLN A 162 25.01 -5.88 -13.47
N ARG A 163 24.78 -6.31 -12.21
CA ARG A 163 24.34 -7.68 -11.88
C ARG A 163 22.83 -7.87 -11.87
N PHE A 164 22.08 -6.81 -11.63
CA PHE A 164 20.62 -6.83 -11.60
C PHE A 164 20.04 -5.87 -12.65
N ALA A 165 18.80 -6.13 -13.08
CA ALA A 165 18.03 -5.16 -13.84
C ALA A 165 17.63 -4.01 -12.91
N THR A 166 18.31 -2.88 -13.04
CA THR A 166 18.04 -1.65 -12.29
C THR A 166 17.98 -0.46 -13.23
N ASN A 167 17.62 0.71 -12.70
CA ASN A 167 17.61 1.97 -13.45
C ASN A 167 18.97 2.70 -13.41
N HIS A 168 20.03 2.06 -12.89
CA HIS A 168 21.34 2.69 -12.81
C HIS A 168 21.92 2.87 -14.22
N PRO A 169 22.39 4.07 -14.62
CA PRO A 169 22.82 4.36 -15.99
C PRO A 169 24.15 3.68 -16.38
N ARG A 170 24.79 2.98 -15.44
CA ARG A 170 26.13 2.38 -15.59
C ARG A 170 27.20 3.40 -15.98
N VAL A 171 27.05 4.61 -15.46
CA VAL A 171 28.06 5.67 -15.56
C VAL A 171 28.22 6.31 -14.19
N ILE A 172 29.45 6.54 -13.75
CA ILE A 172 29.78 7.38 -12.60
C ILE A 172 30.76 8.46 -13.07
N ILE A 173 30.57 9.69 -12.60
CA ILE A 173 31.51 10.80 -12.81
C ILE A 173 31.91 11.33 -11.45
N PHE A 174 33.19 11.22 -11.12
CA PHE A 174 33.80 11.84 -9.94
C PHE A 174 34.45 13.15 -10.35
N ASP A 175 34.04 14.25 -9.70
CA ASP A 175 34.65 15.56 -9.86
C ASP A 175 35.48 15.89 -8.61
N GLU A 176 36.80 15.98 -8.79
CA GLU A 176 37.79 16.21 -7.74
C GLU A 176 37.55 15.39 -6.47
N PRO A 177 37.50 14.05 -6.56
CA PRO A 177 37.14 13.20 -5.42
C PRO A 177 38.07 13.40 -4.20
N ARG A 178 39.30 13.91 -4.38
CA ARG A 178 40.30 14.10 -3.32
C ARG A 178 40.16 15.40 -2.51
N GLN A 179 39.06 16.16 -2.62
CA GLN A 179 38.90 17.50 -2.02
C GLN A 179 39.09 17.63 -0.49
N GLN A 180 39.12 16.54 0.31
CA GLN A 180 39.27 16.58 1.77
C GLN A 180 40.55 15.87 2.29
N GLU A 181 41.68 16.05 1.60
CA GLU A 181 42.98 15.45 1.97
C GLU A 181 42.94 13.92 2.16
N ALA A 182 42.08 13.22 1.43
CA ALA A 182 42.08 11.76 1.44
C ALA A 182 43.48 11.24 1.08
N ASN A 183 43.97 10.29 1.88
CA ASN A 183 45.31 9.72 1.75
C ASN A 183 45.52 9.22 0.31
N LYS A 184 46.70 9.50 -0.26
CA LYS A 184 47.11 9.05 -1.60
C LYS A 184 46.89 7.55 -1.79
N VAL A 185 47.09 6.76 -0.74
CA VAL A 185 46.84 5.31 -0.76
C VAL A 185 45.36 5.00 -1.02
N SER A 186 44.44 5.60 -0.26
CA SER A 186 42.99 5.41 -0.45
C SER A 186 42.53 5.85 -1.84
N PHE A 187 43.12 6.93 -2.38
CA PHE A 187 42.80 7.40 -3.72
C PHE A 187 43.32 6.46 -4.82
N ALA A 188 44.53 5.91 -4.68
CA ALA A 188 45.03 4.90 -5.60
C ALA A 188 44.15 3.63 -5.59
N GLU A 189 43.71 3.19 -4.41
CA GLU A 189 42.78 2.07 -4.28
C GLU A 189 41.42 2.34 -4.92
N LEU A 190 40.89 3.57 -4.81
CA LEU A 190 39.68 4.00 -5.51
C LEU A 190 39.83 3.87 -7.04
N LEU A 191 40.93 4.37 -7.60
CA LEU A 191 41.20 4.32 -9.04
C LEU A 191 41.28 2.86 -9.54
N ARG A 192 42.01 2.02 -8.81
CA ARG A 192 42.12 0.58 -9.11
C ARG A 192 40.78 -0.13 -9.03
N ASP A 193 39.99 0.16 -7.99
CA ASP A 193 38.67 -0.43 -7.82
C ASP A 193 37.69 -0.02 -8.92
N ALA A 194 37.75 1.24 -9.34
CA ALA A 194 36.95 1.73 -10.45
C ALA A 194 37.32 1.04 -11.77
N ALA A 195 38.62 0.92 -12.07
CA ALA A 195 39.10 0.22 -13.27
C ALA A 195 38.61 -1.25 -13.29
N GLU A 196 38.76 -1.99 -12.18
CA GLU A 196 38.25 -3.36 -12.08
C GLU A 196 36.74 -3.44 -12.24
N SER A 197 36.00 -2.54 -11.60
CA SER A 197 34.54 -2.54 -11.63
C SER A 197 34.01 -2.33 -13.05
N THR A 198 34.74 -1.60 -13.91
CA THR A 198 34.32 -1.34 -15.29
C THR A 198 34.56 -2.49 -16.28
N LYS A 199 35.30 -3.55 -15.90
CA LYS A 199 35.62 -4.68 -16.79
C LYS A 199 34.40 -5.42 -17.35
N ILE A 200 33.27 -5.38 -16.64
CA ILE A 200 32.03 -6.05 -17.06
C ILE A 200 31.25 -5.15 -18.04
N SER A 201 30.85 -3.96 -17.59
CA SER A 201 30.14 -2.98 -18.42
C SER A 201 30.04 -1.61 -17.74
N GLY A 202 29.83 -0.56 -18.52
CA GLY A 202 29.68 0.80 -18.00
C GLY A 202 31.00 1.57 -17.94
N GLN A 203 30.94 2.79 -17.43
CA GLN A 203 32.07 3.71 -17.44
C GLN A 203 32.18 4.46 -16.12
N ILE A 204 33.41 4.64 -15.63
CA ILE A 204 33.69 5.52 -14.49
C ILE A 204 34.68 6.58 -14.98
N ILE A 205 34.32 7.85 -14.81
CA ILE A 205 35.09 9.00 -15.27
C ILE A 205 35.58 9.76 -14.05
N PHE A 206 36.86 10.10 -14.02
CA PHE A 206 37.45 10.95 -13.01
C PHE A 206 37.90 12.27 -13.64
N ALA A 207 37.41 13.38 -13.13
CA ALA A 207 37.96 14.70 -13.37
C ALA A 207 38.79 15.09 -12.14
N THR A 208 40.10 15.30 -12.32
CA THR A 208 41.00 15.60 -11.21
C THR A 208 42.17 16.47 -11.62
N SER A 209 42.70 17.24 -10.67
CA SER A 209 43.91 18.06 -10.80
C SER A 209 45.18 17.38 -10.31
N GLU A 210 45.12 16.09 -9.96
CA GLU A 210 46.29 15.28 -9.61
C GLU A 210 47.29 15.14 -10.77
N ASP A 211 48.57 15.05 -10.44
CA ASP A 211 49.64 14.88 -11.44
C ASP A 211 49.47 13.56 -12.21
N GLU A 212 49.62 13.61 -13.54
CA GLU A 212 49.49 12.44 -14.41
C GLU A 212 50.40 11.28 -13.98
N SER A 213 51.62 11.58 -13.51
CA SER A 213 52.56 10.56 -13.03
C SER A 213 52.00 9.75 -11.86
N VAL A 214 51.27 10.40 -10.94
CA VAL A 214 50.62 9.74 -9.79
C VAL A 214 49.50 8.82 -10.27
N LEU A 215 48.72 9.27 -11.26
CA LEU A 215 47.62 8.47 -11.83
C LEU A 215 48.15 7.24 -12.57
N VAL A 216 49.19 7.42 -13.40
CA VAL A 216 49.84 6.33 -14.15
C VAL A 216 50.47 5.31 -13.20
N GLU A 217 51.11 5.75 -12.13
CA GLU A 217 51.67 4.85 -11.12
C GLU A 217 50.56 4.07 -10.39
N ALA A 218 49.49 4.76 -9.98
CA ALA A 218 48.36 4.13 -9.29
C ALA A 218 47.64 3.09 -10.14
N LEU A 219 47.49 3.34 -11.44
CA LEU A 219 46.77 2.51 -12.40
C LEU A 219 47.66 1.53 -13.18
N ASN A 220 48.93 1.35 -12.80
CA ASN A 220 49.81 0.39 -13.44
C ASN A 220 49.21 -1.04 -13.41
N GLY A 221 49.06 -1.64 -14.58
CA GLY A 221 48.47 -2.98 -14.75
C GLY A 221 46.95 -3.02 -14.92
N TYR A 222 46.29 -1.86 -14.97
CA TYR A 222 44.85 -1.74 -15.20
C TYR A 222 44.55 -1.12 -16.56
N ASP A 223 43.38 -1.43 -17.14
CA ASP A 223 42.92 -0.82 -18.38
C ASP A 223 42.26 0.53 -18.09
N TYR A 224 42.77 1.60 -18.71
CA TYR A 224 42.22 2.96 -18.53
C TYR A 224 42.53 3.87 -19.73
N THR A 225 41.93 5.06 -19.74
CA THR A 225 42.26 6.14 -20.67
C THR A 225 42.48 7.42 -19.87
N ILE A 226 43.58 8.13 -20.13
CA ILE A 226 43.86 9.45 -19.57
C ILE A 226 43.84 10.48 -20.70
N VAL A 227 43.21 11.62 -20.42
CA VAL A 227 43.26 12.81 -21.26
C VAL A 227 43.80 13.95 -20.40
N SER A 228 45.05 14.32 -20.63
CA SER A 228 45.73 15.40 -19.91
C SER A 228 45.67 16.70 -20.70
N PHE A 229 45.61 17.82 -19.98
CA PHE A 229 45.63 19.17 -20.56
C PHE A 229 46.75 19.97 -19.93
N ASP A 230 47.69 20.50 -20.72
CA ASP A 230 48.75 21.36 -20.19
C ASP A 230 48.16 22.76 -19.89
N LYS A 231 48.59 23.37 -18.79
CA LYS A 231 48.25 24.78 -18.49
C LYS A 231 48.64 25.72 -19.63
N LYS A 232 49.64 25.35 -20.44
CA LYS A 232 50.07 26.10 -21.64
C LYS A 232 49.01 26.11 -22.75
N ASP A 233 48.13 25.11 -22.81
CA ASP A 233 47.08 25.00 -23.84
C ASP A 233 45.87 25.92 -23.56
N GLY A 234 45.92 26.63 -22.44
CA GLY A 234 44.91 27.58 -21.99
C GLY A 234 43.74 26.91 -21.26
N LYS A 235 42.68 27.68 -21.00
CA LYS A 235 41.47 27.14 -20.37
C LYS A 235 40.69 26.26 -21.35
N LEU A 236 40.25 25.10 -20.87
CA LEU A 236 39.35 24.17 -21.57
C LEU A 236 38.07 24.87 -22.03
N ILE A 237 37.43 25.63 -21.13
CA ILE A 237 36.28 26.49 -21.46
C ILE A 237 36.81 27.87 -21.82
N ARG A 238 36.79 28.18 -23.11
CA ARG A 238 37.14 29.51 -23.62
C ARG A 238 35.89 30.38 -23.65
N LYS A 239 36.02 31.64 -23.24
CA LYS A 239 34.94 32.63 -23.37
C LYS A 239 34.69 32.82 -24.87
N LEU A 240 33.47 32.59 -25.32
CA LEU A 240 33.03 32.89 -26.69
C LEU A 240 33.26 34.36 -27.00
#